data_AF-A0AAE0R6U2-F1
#
_entry.id   AF-A0AAE0R6U2-F1
#
_cell.length_a   1.000
_cell.length_b   1.000
_cell.length_c   1.000
_cell.angle_alpha   90.00
_cell.angle_beta   90.00
_cell.angle_gamma   90.00
#
_symmetry.space_group_name_H-M   'P 1'
#
loop_
_entity.id
_entity.type
_entity.pdbx_description
1 polymer ?
#
loop_
_entity_poly.entity_id
_entity_poly.type
_entity_poly.pdbx_seq_one_letter_code
_entity_poly.pdbx_strand_id
1 'polypeptide(L)'
;MQHKAHQPLQPCANKYLQYRWDKRDYDIHKKKFQSAKAMVNTTPPKIYDHILLKRKKKMQEEERLSTIQRDNRMLLDKISHIKQTSGQIDCRNEYVNKRLDTDKRQEALLEIVKNNKIILRRLSQCTPYYSVQAWNEQWIKTLDIMKSVGRFPPLNHAQRPVDVLPQKTMQF
;
A
#
# COMPACT_ATOMS: atom_id res chain seq x y z
N MET A 1 70.46 66.46 -37.92
CA MET A 1 69.87 67.32 -38.98
C MET A 1 69.08 66.45 -39.97
N GLN A 2 67.81 66.15 -39.70
CA GLN A 2 67.00 65.22 -40.53
C GLN A 2 66.74 65.73 -41.96
N HIS A 3 66.74 67.05 -42.19
CA HIS A 3 66.52 67.64 -43.52
C HIS A 3 67.66 67.33 -44.52
N LYS A 4 68.85 66.95 -44.05
CA LYS A 4 70.00 66.63 -44.94
C LYS A 4 69.78 65.33 -45.72
N ALA A 5 69.15 64.34 -45.08
CA ALA A 5 68.84 63.04 -45.66
C ALA A 5 67.52 63.01 -46.47
N HIS A 6 66.68 64.04 -46.34
CA HIS A 6 65.46 64.18 -47.12
C HIS A 6 65.79 64.30 -48.62
N GLN A 7 65.10 63.57 -49.49
CA GLN A 7 65.26 63.67 -50.94
C GLN A 7 63.92 64.13 -51.53
N PRO A 8 63.84 65.38 -52.04
CA PRO A 8 62.61 65.88 -52.62
C PRO A 8 62.38 65.23 -53.99
N LEU A 9 61.13 64.91 -54.30
CA LEU A 9 60.75 64.26 -55.57
C LEU A 9 60.80 65.23 -56.76
N GLN A 10 60.69 66.53 -56.48
CA GLN A 10 60.76 67.60 -57.47
C GLN A 10 62.00 68.48 -57.19
N PRO A 11 62.59 69.11 -58.23
CA PRO A 11 63.67 70.07 -58.04
C PRO A 11 63.20 71.23 -57.15
N CYS A 12 63.93 71.50 -56.06
CA CYS A 12 63.59 72.57 -55.13
C CYS A 12 64.77 73.53 -54.92
N ALA A 13 64.50 74.83 -54.82
CA ALA A 13 65.54 75.83 -54.58
C ALA A 13 66.13 75.75 -53.15
N ASN A 14 65.33 75.37 -52.15
CA ASN A 14 65.77 75.23 -50.76
C ASN A 14 65.28 73.91 -50.14
N LYS A 15 66.24 73.01 -49.90
CA LYS A 15 66.00 71.66 -49.36
C LYS A 15 65.42 71.64 -47.94
N TYR A 16 65.75 72.63 -47.11
CA TYR A 16 65.26 72.69 -45.73
C TYR A 16 63.78 73.07 -45.68
N LEU A 17 63.36 74.05 -46.49
CA LEU A 17 61.97 74.47 -46.57
C LEU A 17 61.09 73.36 -47.17
N GLN A 18 61.58 72.69 -48.22
CA GLN A 18 60.87 71.55 -48.82
C GLN A 18 60.61 70.44 -47.80
N TYR A 19 61.62 70.05 -47.02
CA TYR A 19 61.45 69.06 -45.95
C TYR A 19 60.37 69.45 -44.93
N ARG A 20 60.28 70.73 -44.58
CA ARG A 20 59.27 71.21 -43.61
C ARG A 20 57.86 71.13 -44.17
N TRP A 21 57.68 71.43 -45.47
CA TRP A 21 56.39 71.33 -46.14
C TRP A 21 55.97 69.87 -46.31
N ASP A 22 56.84 69.03 -46.85
CA ASP A 22 56.56 67.60 -47.06
C ASP A 22 56.24 66.90 -45.74
N LYS A 23 56.96 67.23 -44.66
CA LYS A 23 56.67 66.70 -43.32
C LYS A 23 55.30 67.15 -42.81
N ARG A 24 54.95 68.42 -43.02
CA ARG A 24 53.63 68.96 -42.63
C ARG A 24 52.52 68.28 -43.41
N ASP A 25 52.68 68.09 -44.71
CA ASP A 25 51.69 67.47 -45.58
C ASP A 25 51.53 65.99 -45.27
N TYR A 26 52.64 65.30 -44.99
CA TYR A 26 52.63 63.94 -44.47
C TYR A 26 51.88 63.84 -43.14
N ASP A 27 52.15 64.75 -42.20
CA ASP A 27 51.47 64.77 -40.90
C ASP A 27 49.96 65.05 -41.05
N ILE A 28 49.56 65.94 -41.97
CA ILE A 28 48.15 66.21 -42.30
C ILE A 28 47.51 64.98 -42.93
N HIS A 29 48.15 64.35 -43.90
CA HIS A 29 47.66 63.13 -44.55
C HIS A 29 47.48 62.00 -43.54
N LYS A 30 48.48 61.79 -42.67
CA LYS A 30 48.43 60.80 -41.60
C LYS A 30 47.26 61.05 -40.64
N LYS A 31 47.01 62.32 -40.26
CA LYS A 31 45.84 62.68 -39.45
C LYS A 31 44.53 62.35 -40.16
N LYS A 32 44.40 62.70 -41.45
CA LYS A 32 43.21 62.40 -42.25
C LYS A 32 42.96 60.89 -42.33
N PHE A 33 43.99 60.11 -42.60
CA PHE A 33 43.92 58.65 -42.63
C PHE A 33 43.48 58.06 -41.28
N GLN A 34 44.06 58.52 -40.17
CA GLN A 34 43.67 58.05 -38.83
C GLN A 34 42.25 58.45 -38.44
N SER A 35 41.78 59.62 -38.89
CA SER A 35 40.41 60.09 -38.62
C SER A 35 39.35 59.53 -39.57
N ALA A 36 39.76 58.84 -40.65
CA ALA A 36 38.85 58.31 -41.63
C ALA A 36 38.02 57.18 -41.02
N LYS A 37 36.71 57.38 -40.93
CA LYS A 37 35.76 56.35 -40.47
C LYS A 37 35.46 55.39 -41.62
N ALA A 38 35.25 54.12 -41.28
CA ALA A 38 34.77 53.14 -42.25
C ALA A 38 33.40 53.57 -42.80
N MET A 39 33.22 53.47 -44.12
CA MET A 39 31.96 53.83 -44.79
C MET A 39 30.82 52.86 -44.46
N VAL A 40 31.16 51.61 -44.12
CA VAL A 40 30.21 50.56 -43.76
C VAL A 40 30.46 50.14 -42.31
N ASN A 41 29.45 50.30 -41.46
CA ASN A 41 29.49 49.78 -40.10
C ASN A 41 29.31 48.25 -40.15
N THR A 42 30.34 47.51 -39.75
CA THR A 42 30.31 46.04 -39.64
C THR A 42 30.10 45.55 -38.21
N THR A 43 29.83 46.47 -37.27
CA THR A 43 29.64 46.13 -35.86
C THR A 43 28.33 45.37 -35.66
N PRO A 44 28.31 44.28 -34.89
CA PRO A 44 27.08 43.57 -34.59
C PRO A 44 26.10 44.49 -33.83
N PRO A 45 24.78 44.35 -34.06
CA PRO A 45 23.78 45.11 -33.34
C PRO A 45 23.81 44.77 -31.84
N LYS A 46 23.42 45.75 -31.01
CA LYS A 46 23.36 45.56 -29.55
C LYS A 46 22.30 44.52 -29.21
N ILE A 47 22.72 43.46 -28.53
CA ILE A 47 21.82 42.45 -27.99
C ILE A 47 21.31 42.95 -26.63
N TYR A 48 20.01 42.87 -26.40
CA TYR A 48 19.38 43.28 -25.15
C TYR A 48 19.15 42.08 -24.23
N ASP A 49 19.27 42.30 -22.91
CA ASP A 49 19.15 41.24 -21.91
C ASP A 49 17.82 40.49 -21.97
N HIS A 50 16.72 41.16 -22.33
CA HIS A 50 15.41 40.52 -22.43
C HIS A 50 15.30 39.51 -23.58
N ILE A 51 16.21 39.57 -24.57
CA ILE A 51 16.32 38.59 -25.66
C ILE A 51 17.06 37.34 -25.18
N LEU A 52 18.11 37.54 -24.38
CA LEU A 52 18.92 36.46 -23.80
C LEU A 52 18.17 35.75 -22.65
N LEU A 53 17.45 36.53 -21.84
CA LEU A 53 16.75 36.07 -20.64
C LEU A 53 15.24 36.13 -20.86
N LYS A 54 14.65 34.97 -21.17
CA LYS A 54 13.20 34.78 -21.22
C LYS A 54 12.59 34.78 -19.81
N ARG A 55 12.51 35.95 -19.18
CA ARG A 55 12.06 36.13 -17.78
C ARG A 55 10.72 35.47 -17.49
N LYS A 56 9.73 35.61 -18.37
CA LYS A 56 8.40 34.96 -18.22
C LYS A 56 8.53 33.43 -18.13
N LYS A 57 9.35 32.82 -18.99
CA LYS A 57 9.57 31.37 -18.99
C LYS A 57 10.21 30.92 -17.69
N LYS A 58 11.21 31.66 -17.20
CA LYS A 58 11.87 31.37 -15.92
C LYS A 58 10.89 31.45 -14.74
N MET A 59 10.07 32.51 -14.70
CA MET A 59 9.05 32.68 -13.67
C MET A 59 8.03 31.54 -13.66
N GLN A 60 7.56 31.11 -14.83
CA GLN A 60 6.62 29.99 -14.94
C GLN A 60 7.22 28.66 -14.47
N GLU A 61 8.51 28.43 -14.75
CA GLU A 61 9.21 27.24 -14.27
C GLU A 61 9.36 27.27 -12.73
N GLU A 62 9.74 28.41 -12.17
CA GLU A 62 9.83 28.60 -10.71
C GLU A 62 8.47 28.38 -10.02
N GLU A 63 7.39 28.92 -10.59
CA GLU A 63 6.02 28.71 -10.11
C GLU A 63 5.65 27.23 -10.15
N ARG A 64 5.87 26.54 -11.28
CA ARG A 64 5.61 25.11 -11.44
C ARG A 64 6.38 24.28 -10.40
N LEU A 65 7.66 24.57 -10.21
CA LEU A 65 8.50 23.89 -9.22
C LEU A 65 8.00 24.16 -7.79
N SER A 66 7.54 25.38 -7.50
CA SER A 66 6.98 25.71 -6.18
C SER A 66 5.71 24.90 -5.87
N THR A 67 4.83 24.70 -6.86
CA THR A 67 3.62 23.88 -6.73
C THR A 67 4.01 22.42 -6.46
N ILE A 68 4.91 21.86 -7.26
CA ILE A 68 5.40 20.47 -7.09
C ILE A 68 6.00 20.28 -5.70
N GLN A 69 6.83 21.22 -5.23
CA GLN A 69 7.43 21.13 -3.90
C GLN A 69 6.39 21.21 -2.78
N ARG A 70 5.35 22.03 -2.93
CA ARG A 70 4.24 22.13 -1.96
C ARG A 70 3.48 20.82 -1.91
N ASP A 71 3.14 20.25 -3.05
CA ASP A 71 2.39 19.00 -3.16
C ASP A 71 3.19 17.82 -2.60
N ASN A 72 4.49 17.76 -2.91
CA ASN A 72 5.39 16.74 -2.36
C ASN A 72 5.47 16.82 -0.82
N ARG A 73 5.53 18.02 -0.23
CA ARG A 73 5.50 18.18 1.23
C ARG A 73 4.18 17.67 1.80
N MET A 74 3.05 18.08 1.22
CA MET A 74 1.73 17.62 1.67
C MET A 74 1.59 16.09 1.56
N LEU A 75 2.11 15.49 0.50
CA LEU A 75 2.11 14.05 0.31
C LEU A 75 2.97 13.34 1.37
N LEU A 76 4.16 13.85 1.63
CA LEU A 76 5.06 13.32 2.66
C LEU A 76 4.42 13.41 4.06
N ASP A 77 3.76 14.52 4.38
CA ASP A 77 3.05 14.69 5.66
C ASP A 77 1.93 13.65 5.79
N LYS A 78 1.13 13.43 4.74
CA LYS A 78 0.08 12.40 4.71
C LYS A 78 0.67 10.99 4.86
N ILE A 79 1.75 10.68 4.15
CA ILE A 79 2.42 9.37 4.25
C ILE A 79 2.99 9.18 5.65
N SER A 80 3.61 10.22 6.22
CA SER A 80 4.14 10.18 7.59
C SER A 80 3.03 9.92 8.60
N HIS A 81 1.89 10.60 8.47
CA HIS A 81 0.73 10.38 9.32
C HIS A 81 0.19 8.95 9.23
N ILE A 82 0.07 8.41 8.01
CA ILE A 82 -0.34 7.01 7.78
C ILE A 82 0.70 6.04 8.35
N LYS A 83 1.99 6.32 8.22
CA LYS A 83 3.06 5.46 8.77
C LYS A 83 3.10 5.48 10.30
N GLN A 84 2.84 6.63 10.92
CA GLN A 84 2.79 6.77 12.37
C GLN A 84 1.56 6.07 12.96
N THR A 85 0.43 6.14 12.25
CA THR A 85 -0.81 5.49 12.68
C THR A 85 -0.79 4.03 12.23
N SER A 86 -0.73 3.07 13.15
CA SER A 86 -0.93 1.66 12.82
C SER A 86 -2.36 1.48 12.30
N GLY A 87 -2.52 1.49 10.96
CA GLY A 87 -3.77 1.50 10.21
C GLY A 87 -5.00 1.12 11.02
N GLN A 88 -5.73 2.13 11.50
CA GLN A 88 -7.02 1.91 12.12
C GLN A 88 -7.99 1.56 10.99
N ILE A 89 -8.33 0.27 10.91
CA ILE A 89 -9.23 -0.25 9.90
C ILE A 89 -10.65 0.23 10.26
N ASP A 90 -11.22 1.15 9.48
CA ASP A 90 -12.58 1.67 9.73
C ASP A 90 -13.68 0.62 9.47
N CYS A 91 -13.33 -0.53 8.89
CA CYS A 91 -14.30 -1.53 8.48
C CYS A 91 -14.84 -2.40 9.63
N ARG A 92 -14.53 -2.06 10.89
CA ARG A 92 -15.19 -2.65 12.06
C ARG A 92 -16.56 -2.02 12.24
N ASN A 93 -17.50 -2.42 11.39
CA ASN A 93 -18.90 -2.06 11.54
C ASN A 93 -19.49 -2.86 12.70
N GLU A 94 -19.79 -2.22 13.84
CA GLU A 94 -20.41 -2.83 15.02
C GLU A 94 -21.91 -3.09 14.82
N TYR A 95 -22.30 -3.65 13.67
CA TYR A 95 -23.68 -4.04 13.46
C TYR A 95 -23.95 -5.35 14.23
N VAL A 96 -24.83 -5.26 15.22
CA VAL A 96 -25.40 -6.47 15.84
C VAL A 96 -26.33 -7.09 14.82
N ASN A 97 -26.01 -8.29 14.34
CA ASN A 97 -26.88 -9.07 13.46
C ASN A 97 -28.21 -9.38 14.18
N LYS A 98 -29.20 -8.50 14.05
CA LYS A 98 -30.58 -8.75 14.47
C LYS A 98 -31.20 -9.76 13.51
N ARG A 99 -31.17 -11.04 13.89
CA ARG A 99 -31.92 -12.07 13.16
C ARG A 99 -33.40 -11.83 13.41
N LEU A 100 -34.21 -11.68 12.36
CA LEU A 100 -35.65 -11.37 12.42
C LEU A 100 -36.53 -12.48 13.03
N ASP A 101 -35.95 -13.47 13.70
CA ASP A 101 -36.64 -14.69 14.13
C ASP A 101 -36.11 -15.26 15.47
N THR A 102 -35.49 -14.42 16.30
CA THR A 102 -34.97 -14.84 17.61
C THR A 102 -36.08 -15.36 18.51
N ASP A 103 -37.23 -14.68 18.49
CA ASP A 103 -38.30 -14.91 19.46
C ASP A 103 -39.05 -16.20 19.12
N LYS A 104 -39.35 -16.43 17.83
CA LYS A 104 -39.95 -17.72 17.40
C LYS A 104 -39.01 -18.89 17.62
N ARG A 105 -37.70 -18.69 17.45
CA ARG A 105 -36.70 -19.71 17.79
C ARG A 105 -36.69 -20.02 19.29
N GLN A 106 -36.82 -19.00 20.14
CA GLN A 106 -36.91 -19.19 21.59
C GLN A 106 -38.19 -19.93 21.99
N GLU A 107 -39.34 -19.56 21.41
CA GLU A 107 -40.62 -20.25 21.62
C GLU A 107 -40.54 -21.73 21.21
N ALA A 108 -40.00 -22.01 20.02
CA ALA A 108 -39.80 -23.39 19.55
C ALA A 108 -38.87 -24.19 20.49
N LEU A 109 -37.80 -23.57 21.01
CA LEU A 109 -36.93 -24.21 21.99
C LEU A 109 -37.66 -24.54 23.30
N LEU A 110 -38.50 -23.62 23.79
CA LEU A 110 -39.31 -23.85 24.99
C LEU A 110 -40.31 -24.99 24.79
N GLU A 111 -40.92 -25.08 23.61
CA GLU A 111 -41.83 -26.17 23.26
C GLU A 111 -41.11 -27.53 23.22
N ILE A 112 -39.95 -27.59 22.57
CA ILE A 112 -39.11 -28.80 22.54
C ILE A 112 -38.74 -29.23 23.96
N VAL A 113 -38.31 -28.29 24.81
CA VAL A 113 -37.95 -28.58 26.21
C VAL A 113 -39.15 -29.12 26.99
N LYS A 114 -40.34 -28.52 26.80
CA LYS A 114 -41.58 -28.99 27.43
C LYS A 114 -41.92 -30.42 27.00
N ASN A 115 -41.84 -30.70 25.70
CA ASN A 115 -42.13 -32.03 25.15
C ASN A 115 -41.13 -33.08 25.65
N ASN A 116 -39.84 -32.73 25.69
CA ASN A 116 -38.80 -33.60 26.24
C ASN A 116 -39.03 -33.93 27.71
N LYS A 117 -39.49 -32.97 28.53
CA LYS A 117 -39.87 -33.23 29.93
C LYS A 117 -41.04 -34.22 30.05
N ILE A 118 -42.03 -34.13 29.16
CA ILE A 118 -43.17 -35.06 29.15
C ILE A 118 -42.70 -36.46 28.75
N ILE A 119 -41.88 -36.57 27.69
CA ILE A 119 -41.32 -37.85 27.24
C ILE A 119 -40.48 -38.48 28.36
N LEU A 120 -39.61 -37.70 29.00
CA LEU A 120 -38.79 -38.17 30.12
C LEU A 120 -39.65 -38.72 31.26
N ARG A 121 -40.73 -38.01 31.63
CA ARG A 121 -41.67 -38.49 32.65
C ARG A 121 -42.35 -39.80 32.23
N ARG A 122 -42.75 -39.93 30.96
CA ARG A 122 -43.34 -41.17 30.46
C ARG A 122 -42.34 -42.32 30.55
N LEU A 123 -41.13 -42.12 30.05
CA LEU A 123 -40.06 -43.11 30.09
C LEU A 123 -39.71 -43.52 31.53
N SER A 124 -39.70 -42.59 32.49
CA SER A 124 -39.41 -42.91 33.89
C SER A 124 -40.56 -43.64 34.60
N GLN A 125 -41.81 -43.36 34.21
CA GLN A 125 -43.00 -44.01 34.78
C GLN A 125 -43.33 -45.35 34.11
N CYS A 126 -42.82 -45.59 32.89
CA CYS A 126 -42.95 -46.86 32.21
C CYS A 126 -42.24 -47.96 33.01
N THR A 127 -43.02 -48.83 33.66
CA THR A 127 -42.50 -50.06 34.25
C THR A 127 -42.33 -51.11 33.15
N PRO A 128 -41.23 -51.89 33.15
CA PRO A 128 -41.08 -52.99 32.23
C PRO A 128 -42.14 -54.06 32.53
N TYR A 129 -42.81 -54.56 31.48
CA TYR A 129 -43.83 -55.63 31.62
C TYR A 129 -43.22 -56.93 32.16
N TYR A 130 -41.95 -57.19 31.82
CA TYR A 130 -41.20 -58.35 32.28
C TYR A 130 -40.13 -57.94 33.30
N SER A 131 -40.05 -58.66 34.42
CA SER A 131 -38.95 -58.50 35.36
C SER A 131 -37.71 -59.25 34.85
N VAL A 132 -36.64 -58.52 34.56
CA VAL A 132 -35.34 -59.08 34.16
C VAL A 132 -34.83 -60.08 35.20
N GLN A 133 -35.05 -59.80 36.48
CA GLN A 133 -34.67 -60.70 37.57
C GLN A 133 -35.46 -62.01 37.51
N ALA A 134 -36.78 -61.94 37.34
CA ALA A 134 -37.63 -63.13 37.23
C ALA A 134 -37.27 -63.99 36.01
N TRP A 135 -36.98 -63.34 34.87
CA TRP A 135 -36.52 -64.03 33.66
C TRP A 135 -35.17 -64.71 33.87
N ASN A 136 -34.24 -64.04 34.55
CA ASN A 136 -32.94 -64.63 34.87
C ASN A 136 -33.07 -65.85 35.80
N GLU A 137 -33.93 -65.78 36.81
CA GLU A 137 -34.21 -66.92 37.70
C GLU A 137 -34.85 -68.09 36.95
N GLN A 138 -35.84 -67.83 36.10
CA GLN A 138 -36.46 -68.85 35.25
C GLN A 138 -35.44 -69.47 34.29
N TRP A 139 -34.56 -68.66 33.72
CA TRP A 139 -33.48 -69.13 32.88
C TRP A 139 -32.51 -70.04 33.63
N ILE A 140 -32.08 -69.66 34.84
CA ILE A 140 -31.21 -70.50 35.69
C ILE A 140 -31.87 -71.85 36.00
N LYS A 141 -33.15 -71.84 36.40
CA LYS A 141 -33.91 -73.08 36.65
C LYS A 141 -33.98 -73.96 35.41
N THR A 142 -34.20 -73.36 34.24
CA THR A 142 -34.22 -74.06 32.95
C THR A 142 -32.85 -74.68 32.64
N LEU A 143 -31.76 -73.97 32.92
CA LEU A 143 -30.41 -74.51 32.76
C LEU A 143 -30.14 -75.69 33.68
N ASP A 144 -30.60 -75.66 34.93
CA ASP A 144 -30.40 -76.78 35.86
C ASP A 144 -31.24 -78.02 35.48
N ILE A 145 -32.47 -77.83 35.00
CA ILE A 145 -33.26 -78.92 34.39
C ILE A 145 -32.55 -79.47 33.15
N MET A 146 -32.01 -78.60 32.30
CA MET A 146 -31.31 -79.01 31.08
C MET A 146 -30.04 -79.82 31.40
N LYS A 147 -29.32 -79.48 32.47
CA LYS A 147 -28.18 -80.27 32.97
C LYS A 147 -28.60 -81.64 33.50
N SER A 148 -29.74 -81.74 34.19
CA SER A 148 -30.19 -82.99 34.79
C SER A 148 -30.83 -83.96 33.79
N VAL A 149 -31.52 -83.42 32.77
CA VAL A 149 -32.23 -84.21 31.73
C VAL A 149 -31.33 -84.48 30.51
N GLY A 150 -30.28 -83.69 30.30
CA GLY A 150 -29.39 -83.79 29.14
C GLY A 150 -28.49 -85.04 29.19
N ARG A 151 -28.48 -85.82 28.10
CA ARG A 151 -27.61 -87.00 27.95
C ARG A 151 -26.14 -86.65 27.65
N PHE A 152 -25.87 -85.41 27.22
CA PHE A 152 -24.55 -84.89 26.85
C PHE A 152 -24.24 -83.61 27.63
N PRO A 153 -22.95 -83.33 27.95
CA PRO A 153 -22.58 -82.15 28.71
C PRO A 153 -22.93 -80.85 27.96
N PRO A 154 -23.37 -79.79 28.67
CA PRO A 154 -23.76 -78.53 28.05
C PRO A 154 -22.55 -77.82 27.42
N LEU A 155 -22.76 -77.26 26.23
CA LEU A 155 -21.73 -76.53 25.49
C LEU A 155 -21.45 -75.16 26.17
N ASN A 156 -20.18 -74.76 26.23
CA ASN A 156 -19.66 -73.62 27.01
C ASN A 156 -20.28 -72.23 26.76
N HIS A 157 -21.17 -72.06 25.78
CA HIS A 157 -21.86 -70.81 25.48
C HIS A 157 -23.13 -70.56 26.31
N ALA A 158 -23.56 -71.54 27.12
CA ALA A 158 -24.64 -71.37 28.09
C ALA A 158 -24.18 -70.76 29.43
N GLN A 159 -22.92 -70.33 29.52
CA GLN A 159 -22.39 -69.69 30.72
C GLN A 159 -22.99 -68.29 30.89
N ARG A 160 -23.35 -68.01 32.15
CA ARG A 160 -23.99 -66.79 32.68
C ARG A 160 -23.67 -65.55 31.84
N PRO A 161 -24.63 -64.67 31.52
CA PRO A 161 -24.29 -63.35 31.00
C PRO A 161 -23.43 -62.67 32.06
N VAL A 162 -22.12 -62.61 31.82
CA VAL A 162 -21.17 -61.86 32.62
C VAL A 162 -21.67 -60.42 32.60
N ASP A 163 -21.91 -59.85 33.77
CA ASP A 163 -22.41 -58.49 34.01
C ASP A 163 -22.08 -57.49 32.89
N VAL A 164 -23.00 -57.29 31.94
CA VAL A 164 -22.97 -56.14 31.04
C VAL A 164 -24.14 -55.24 31.41
N LEU A 165 -24.04 -54.61 32.56
CA LEU A 165 -24.66 -53.32 32.79
C LEU A 165 -23.56 -52.34 33.18
N PRO A 166 -22.93 -51.62 32.22
CA PRO A 166 -22.43 -50.32 32.58
C PRO A 166 -23.67 -49.48 32.92
N GLN A 167 -23.90 -49.25 34.22
CA GLN A 167 -24.71 -48.13 34.65
C GLN A 167 -24.01 -46.88 34.12
N LYS A 168 -24.35 -46.47 32.90
CA LYS A 168 -24.01 -45.15 32.39
C LYS A 168 -24.92 -44.20 33.18
N THR A 169 -24.43 -43.78 34.35
CA THR A 169 -24.97 -42.63 35.05
C THR A 169 -24.82 -41.44 34.11
N MET A 170 -25.85 -41.15 33.32
CA MET A 170 -26.03 -39.81 32.77
C MET A 170 -26.39 -38.91 33.94
N GLN A 171 -25.34 -38.36 34.55
CA GLN A 171 -25.43 -37.15 35.35
C GLN A 171 -25.97 -36.07 34.40
N PHE A 172 -27.19 -35.60 34.66
CA PHE A 172 -27.72 -34.37 34.09
C PHE A 172 -27.49 -33.23 35.07
#